data_AF-A0A3C1TKM5-F1
#
_entry.id   AF-A0A3C1TKM5-F1
#
_cell.length_a   1.000
_cell.length_b   1.000
_cell.length_c   1.000
_cell.angle_alpha   90.00
_cell.angle_beta   90.00
_cell.angle_gamma   90.00
#
_symmetry.space_group_name_H-M   'P 1'
#
loop_
_entity.id
_entity.type
_entity.pdbx_description
1 polymer ?
#
loop_
_entity_poly.entity_id
_entity_poly.type
_entity_poly.pdbx_seq_one_letter_code
_entity_poly.pdbx_strand_id
1 'polypeptide(L)' 'MGYFFGILVIVLGAFMVIKTNWFVENFGHSSWAEEHLGGGGTYTLYKILGIVFIFGSLMAMTGILGKVIVNTFGRLFGV' A
#
# COMPACT_ATOMS: atom_id res chain seq x y z
N MET A 1 -2.75 6.61 20.36
CA MET A 1 -1.48 6.43 19.61
C MET A 1 -1.70 5.73 18.26
N GLY A 2 -2.31 4.53 18.21
CA GLY A 2 -2.46 3.77 16.94
C GLY A 2 -3.25 4.46 15.81
N TYR A 3 -4.35 5.15 16.14
CA TYR A 3 -5.15 5.86 15.12
C TYR A 3 -4.43 7.06 14.49
N PHE A 4 -3.55 7.74 15.24
CA PHE A 4 -2.80 8.88 14.71
C PHE A 4 -1.80 8.44 13.64
N PHE A 5 -1.06 7.36 13.90
CA PHE A 5 -0.19 6.74 12.90
C PHE A 5 -0.98 6.22 11.70
N GLY A 6 -2.14 5.61 11.92
CA GLY A 6 -2.99 5.13 10.83
C GLY A 6 -3.44 6.27 9.90
N ILE A 7 -3.88 7.39 10.46
CA ILE A 7 -4.27 8.58 9.68
C ILE A 7 -3.08 9.14 8.91
N LEU A 8 -1.88 9.22 9.51
CA LEU A 8 -0.67 9.66 8.80
C LEU A 8 -0.36 8.78 7.59
N VAL A 9 -0.45 7.45 7.74
CA VAL A 9 -0.21 6.50 6.64
C VAL A 9 -1.27 6.64 5.54
N ILE A 10 -2.53 6.89 5.90
CA ILE A 10 -3.60 7.17 4.92
C ILE A 10 -3.30 8.44 4.13
N VAL A 11 -2.89 9.52 4.80
CA VAL A 11 -2.52 10.78 4.15
C VAL A 11 -1.33 10.58 3.21
N LEU A 12 -0.31 9.81 3.63
CA LEU A 12 0.83 9.47 2.77
C LEU A 12 0.42 8.62 1.57
N GLY A 13 -0.46 7.62 1.77
CA GLY A 13 -0.99 6.80 0.68
C GLY A 13 -1.81 7.63 -0.32
N ALA A 14 -2.64 8.56 0.16
CA ALA A 14 -3.39 9.48 -0.68
C ALA A 14 -2.46 10.43 -1.44
N PHE A 15 -1.43 10.95 -0.78
CA PHE A 15 -0.39 11.77 -1.42
C PHE A 15 0.32 11.00 -2.54
N MET A 16 0.63 9.72 -2.33
CA MET A 16 1.26 8.85 -3.33
C MET A 16 0.38 8.63 -4.57
N VAL A 17 -0.95 8.52 -4.40
CA VAL A 17 -1.91 8.39 -5.50
C VAL A 17 -2.09 9.71 -6.26
N ILE A 18 -2.14 10.85 -5.55
CA ILE A 18 -2.36 12.16 -6.17
C ILE A 18 -1.08 12.66 -6.86
N LYS A 19 0.07 12.49 -6.22
CA LYS A 19 1.37 12.98 -6.68
C LYS A 19 2.19 11.89 -7.37
N THR A 20 1.55 10.93 -8.02
CA THR A 20 2.26 9.83 -8.69
C THR A 20 3.29 10.32 -9.71
N ASN A 21 3.01 11.38 -10.48
CA ASN A 21 3.98 11.92 -11.45
C ASN A 21 5.25 12.42 -10.75
N TRP A 22 5.11 13.08 -9.60
CA TRP A 22 6.24 13.51 -8.80
C TRP A 22 7.06 12.29 -8.33
N PHE A 23 6.41 11.21 -7.91
CA PHE A 23 7.14 9.98 -7.55
C PHE A 23 7.88 9.37 -8.73
N VAL A 24 7.25 9.28 -9.91
CA VAL A 24 7.91 8.74 -11.10
C VAL A 24 9.07 9.63 -11.56
N GLU A 25 8.93 10.96 -11.48
CA GLU A 25 10.01 11.90 -11.84
C GLU A 25 11.20 11.84 -10.89
N ASN A 26 10.97 11.61 -9.59
CA ASN A 26 12.05 11.56 -8.59
C ASN A 26 12.70 10.18 -8.44
N PHE A 27 11.92 9.10 -8.54
CA PHE A 27 12.39 7.72 -8.33
C PHE A 27 12.60 6.95 -9.64
N GLY A 28 12.12 7.48 -10.76
CA GLY A 28 12.26 6.89 -12.08
C GLY A 28 11.18 5.86 -12.42
N HIS A 29 11.40 5.19 -13.55
CA HIS A 29 10.53 4.13 -14.06
C HIS A 29 10.96 2.76 -13.55
N SER A 30 9.99 1.89 -13.27
CA SER A 30 10.23 0.51 -12.86
C SER A 30 10.09 -0.42 -14.05
N SER A 31 11.19 -1.04 -14.48
CA SER A 31 11.19 -1.98 -15.61
C SER A 31 10.25 -3.18 -15.36
N TRP A 32 10.18 -3.67 -14.12
CA TRP A 32 9.25 -4.73 -13.74
C TRP A 32 7.79 -4.30 -13.91
N ALA A 33 7.47 -3.07 -13.52
CA ALA A 33 6.13 -2.53 -13.64
C ALA A 33 5.72 -2.33 -15.10
N GLU A 34 6.62 -1.81 -15.94
CA GLU A 34 6.35 -1.66 -17.37
C GLU A 34 6.16 -3.03 -18.07
N GLU A 35 6.92 -4.06 -17.65
CA GLU A 35 6.82 -5.41 -18.21
C GLU A 35 5.52 -6.12 -17.81
N HIS A 36 5.09 -6.00 -16.55
CA HIS A 36 3.95 -6.78 -16.02
C HIS A 36 2.62 -6.03 -16.03
N LEU A 37 2.64 -4.70 -15.97
CA LEU A 37 1.44 -3.86 -15.94
C LEU A 37 1.22 -3.11 -17.27
N GLY A 38 2.12 -3.28 -18.23
CA GLY A 38 2.07 -2.65 -19.56
C GLY A 38 2.59 -1.21 -19.56
N GLY A 39 2.37 -0.51 -20.68
CA GLY A 39 2.87 0.86 -20.88
C GLY A 39 2.29 1.85 -19.85
N GLY A 40 3.16 2.51 -19.10
CA GLY A 40 2.80 3.36 -17.96
C GLY A 40 2.61 2.58 -16.66
N GLY A 41 3.02 1.31 -16.63
CA GLY A 41 2.88 0.40 -15.51
C GLY A 41 3.50 0.94 -14.22
N THR A 42 4.57 1.72 -14.31
CA THR A 42 5.19 2.40 -13.16
C THR A 42 4.19 3.33 -12.45
N TYR A 43 3.41 4.11 -13.20
CA TYR A 43 2.40 5.01 -12.61
C TYR A 43 1.30 4.21 -11.92
N THR A 44 0.87 3.12 -12.54
CA THR A 44 -0.12 2.21 -11.97
C THR A 44 0.40 1.57 -10.69
N LEU A 45 1.67 1.15 -10.66
CA LEU A 45 2.31 0.57 -9.48
C LEU A 45 2.32 1.54 -8.29
N TYR A 46 2.73 2.79 -8.48
CA TYR A 46 2.73 3.78 -7.41
C TYR A 46 1.32 4.05 -6.87
N LYS A 47 0.31 4.08 -7.75
CA LYS A 47 -1.10 4.23 -7.33
C LYS A 47 -1.60 3.01 -6.56
N ILE A 48 -1.29 1.80 -7.03
CA ILE A 48 -1.65 0.55 -6.34
C ILE A 48 -1.03 0.53 -4.94
N LEU A 49 0.25 0.88 -4.81
CA LEU A 49 0.91 0.94 -3.50
C LEU A 49 0.26 1.97 -2.57
N GLY A 50 -0.07 3.15 -3.06
CA GLY A 50 -0.77 4.17 -2.28
C GLY A 50 -2.16 3.69 -1.81
N ILE A 51 -2.91 3.00 -2.69
CA ILE A 51 -4.20 2.40 -2.36
C ILE A 51 -4.03 1.31 -1.29
N VAL A 52 -3.02 0.43 -1.44
CA VAL A 52 -2.72 -0.62 -0.46
C VAL A 52 -2.39 -0.03 0.91
N PHE A 53 -1.65 1.07 0.98
CA PHE A 53 -1.38 1.75 2.26
C PHE A 53 -2.63 2.33 2.90
N ILE A 54 -3.53 2.91 2.11
CA ILE A 54 -4.82 3.42 2.63
C ILE A 54 -5.65 2.26 3.20
N PHE A 55 -5.90 1.22 2.41
CA PHE A 55 -6.71 0.08 2.85
C PHE A 55 -6.06 -0.70 4.00
N GLY A 56 -4.76 -0.95 3.91
CA GLY A 56 -3.99 -1.62 4.96
C GLY A 56 -4.04 -0.85 6.29
N SER A 57 -3.93 0.48 6.25
CA SER A 57 -4.05 1.32 7.43
C SER A 57 -5.47 1.28 8.02
N LEU A 58 -6.51 1.34 7.19
CA LEU A 58 -7.90 1.20 7.65
C LEU A 58 -8.16 -0.18 8.29
N MET A 59 -7.63 -1.25 7.68
CA MET A 59 -7.71 -2.60 8.24
C MET A 59 -6.94 -2.74 9.56
N ALA A 60 -5.79 -2.06 9.69
CA ALA A 60 -5.01 -2.06 10.92
C ALA A 60 -5.73 -1.28 12.03
N MET A 61 -6.28 -0.10 11.73
CA MET A 61 -7.03 0.74 12.67
C MET A 61 -8.29 0.05 13.20
N THR A 62 -8.96 -0.74 12.37
CA THR A 62 -10.14 -1.52 12.75
C THR A 62 -9.82 -2.84 13.45
N GLY A 63 -8.53 -3.20 13.57
CA GLY A 63 -8.08 -4.47 14.13
C GLY A 63 -8.39 -5.69 13.26
N ILE A 64 -8.95 -5.49 12.07
CA ILE A 64 -9.27 -6.56 11.11
C ILE A 64 -7.98 -7.19 10.59
N LEU A 65 -6.94 -6.39 10.35
CA LEU A 65 -5.65 -6.86 9.84
C LEU A 65 -5.07 -7.97 10.75
N GLY A 66 -5.09 -7.77 12.06
CA GLY A 66 -4.63 -8.77 13.02
C GLY A 66 -5.45 -10.06 12.98
N LYS A 67 -6.79 -9.95 12.88
CA LYS A 67 -7.68 -11.11 12.77
C LYS A 67 -7.43 -11.92 11.48
N VAL A 68 -7.21 -11.23 10.35
CA VAL A 68 -6.92 -11.88 9.07
C VAL A 68 -5.56 -12.59 9.14
N ILE A 69 -4.52 -11.92 9.65
CA ILE A 69 -3.18 -12.53 9.76
C ILE A 69 -3.22 -13.77 10.65
N VAL A 70 -3.85 -13.70 11.82
CA VAL A 70 -3.94 -14.84 12.73
C VAL A 70 -4.77 -15.97 12.12
N ASN A 71 -5.91 -15.69 11.49
CA ASN A 71 -6.73 -16.75 10.90
C ASN A 71 -6.09 -17.41 9.67
N THR A 72 -5.35 -16.66 8.87
CA THR A 72 -4.71 -17.17 7.64
C THR A 72 -3.36 -17.82 7.92
N PHE A 73 -2.53 -17.18 8.76
CA PHE A 73 -1.15 -17.59 9.00
C PHE A 73 -0.92 -18.20 10.39
N GLY A 74 -1.82 -18.02 11.37
CA GLY A 74 -1.69 -18.64 12.70
C GLY A 74 -1.56 -20.16 12.62
N ARG A 75 -2.29 -20.78 11.67
CA ARG A 75 -2.21 -22.22 11.38
C ARG A 75 -0.80 -22.70 11.02
N LEU A 76 0.06 -21.83 10.46
CA LEU A 76 1.45 -22.17 10.14
C LEU A 76 2.37 -22.13 11.36
N PHE A 77 1.98 -21.40 12.41
CA PHE A 77 2.73 -21.26 13.66
C PHE A 77 2.12 -22.04 14.82
N GLY A 78 1.11 -22.89 14.55
CA GLY A 78 0.48 -23.73 15.57
C GLY A 78 -0.44 -22.97 16.54
N VAL A 79 -0.92 -21.79 16.14
CA VAL A 79 -1.88 -20.94 16.89
C VAL A 79 -3.20 -20.83 16.15
#